data_AF-A0A0G0VM26-F1
#
_entry.id   AF-A0A0G0VM26-F1
#
_cell.length_a   1.000
_cell.length_b   1.000
_cell.length_c   1.000
_cell.angle_alpha   90.00
_cell.angle_beta   90.00
_cell.angle_gamma   90.00
#
_symmetry.space_group_name_H-M   'P 1'
#
loop_
_entity.id
_entity.type
_entity.pdbx_description
1 polymer ?
#
loop_
_entity_poly.entity_id
_entity_poly.type
_entity_poly.pdbx_seq_one_letter_code
_entity_poly.pdbx_strand_id
1 'polypeptide(L)'
;MKIQTFTIKGTKSEDAGLPKEFDQKVNLPLLAQAIHVYEERAHVGLRKTKTRSEVNRTSKKLYKQKGTGGARHGSRRAPIFVGGGVALGPRPIRRVLNLPNDIKSKARIFAFAMKAEEKQIVFVSGVAKLDKTKAAEELVKALTKA
;
A
#
# COMPACT_ATOMS: atom_id res chain seq x y z
N MET A 1 21.08 1.08 22.67
CA MET A 1 21.58 -0.17 22.03
C MET A 1 22.83 0.11 21.21
N LYS A 2 23.75 -0.85 21.06
CA LYS A 2 24.94 -0.75 20.18
C LYS A 2 24.64 -1.48 18.87
N ILE A 3 24.93 -0.86 17.73
CA ILE A 3 24.83 -1.47 16.40
C ILE A 3 26.22 -1.69 15.82
N GLN A 4 26.40 -2.84 15.19
CA GLN A 4 27.60 -3.16 14.42
C GLN A 4 27.72 -2.23 13.22
N THR A 5 28.87 -1.57 13.10
CA THR A 5 29.22 -0.79 11.92
C THR A 5 30.12 -1.65 11.01
N PHE A 6 29.96 -1.50 9.70
CA PHE A 6 30.80 -2.14 8.71
C PHE A 6 31.38 -1.10 7.75
N THR A 7 32.57 -1.39 7.24
CA THR A 7 33.15 -0.63 6.12
C THR A 7 32.67 -1.19 4.78
N ILE A 8 32.96 -0.48 3.68
CA ILE A 8 32.65 -0.87 2.30
C ILE A 8 33.09 -2.31 1.97
N LYS A 9 34.14 -2.81 2.62
CA LYS A 9 34.70 -4.15 2.39
C LYS A 9 34.05 -5.25 3.24
N GLY A 10 33.01 -4.93 4.01
CA GLY A 10 32.33 -5.89 4.90
C GLY A 10 33.12 -6.23 6.17
N THR A 11 34.13 -5.43 6.54
CA THR A 11 34.83 -5.60 7.82
C THR A 11 34.12 -4.84 8.93
N LYS A 12 34.04 -5.43 10.13
CA LYS A 12 33.48 -4.82 11.33
C LYS A 12 34.34 -3.62 11.76
N SER A 13 33.70 -2.49 12.03
CA SER A 13 34.29 -1.29 12.63
C SER A 13 33.66 -1.04 14.02
N GLU A 14 34.06 0.05 14.68
CA GLU A 14 33.60 0.38 16.03
C GLU A 14 32.07 0.52 16.14
N ASP A 15 31.49 -0.07 17.19
CA ASP A 15 30.04 -0.03 17.40
C ASP A 15 29.51 1.39 17.57
N ALA A 16 28.42 1.72 16.87
CA ALA A 16 27.72 2.99 17.01
C ALA A 16 26.53 2.85 17.98
N GLY A 17 26.27 3.87 18.79
CA GLY A 17 25.11 3.91 19.69
C GLY A 17 23.84 4.41 18.98
N LEU A 18 22.70 3.74 19.18
CA LEU A 18 21.41 4.32 18.78
C LEU A 18 20.95 5.42 19.75
N PRO A 19 20.19 6.40 19.24
CA PRO A 19 19.40 7.31 20.07
C PRO A 19 18.48 6.57 21.06
N LYS A 20 18.27 7.18 22.22
CA LYS A 20 17.42 6.63 23.30
C LYS A 20 15.96 6.45 22.89
N GLU A 21 15.51 7.15 21.85
CA GLU A 21 14.12 7.07 21.38
C GLU A 21 13.73 5.68 20.86
N PHE A 22 14.70 4.88 20.40
CA PHE A 22 14.48 3.53 19.88
C PHE A 22 14.40 2.44 20.96
N ASP A 23 14.56 2.80 22.23
CA ASP A 23 14.53 1.89 23.38
C ASP A 23 13.13 1.85 24.03
N GLN A 24 12.08 2.05 23.23
CA GLN A 24 10.69 2.11 23.68
C GLN A 24 9.96 0.79 23.40
N LYS A 25 9.10 0.39 24.35
CA LYS A 25 8.21 -0.76 24.18
C LYS A 25 7.35 -0.61 22.93
N VAL A 26 7.46 -1.57 22.02
CA VAL A 26 6.75 -1.58 20.73
C VAL A 26 5.23 -1.71 20.92
N ASN A 27 4.47 -0.84 20.25
CA ASN A 27 3.02 -0.93 20.15
C ASN A 27 2.60 -1.52 18.81
N LEU A 28 2.25 -2.82 18.80
CA LEU A 28 1.85 -3.57 17.62
C LEU A 28 0.56 -3.03 16.95
N PRO A 29 -0.54 -2.73 17.69
CA PRO A 29 -1.72 -2.11 17.09
C PRO A 29 -1.44 -0.82 16.31
N LEU A 30 -0.59 0.05 16.85
CA LEU A 30 -0.25 1.31 16.19
C LEU A 30 0.53 1.07 14.89
N LEU A 31 1.45 0.11 14.90
CA LEU A 31 2.21 -0.30 13.72
C LEU A 31 1.27 -0.84 12.63
N ALA A 32 0.35 -1.74 13.01
CA ALA A 32 -0.63 -2.32 12.10
C ALA A 32 -1.54 -1.25 11.47
N GLN A 33 -2.00 -0.27 12.27
CA GLN A 33 -2.80 0.84 11.78
C GLN A 33 -2.01 1.71 10.79
N ALA A 34 -0.74 2.00 11.07
CA ALA A 34 0.10 2.78 10.17
C ALA A 34 0.34 2.06 8.83
N ILE A 35 0.56 0.74 8.85
CA ILE A 35 0.70 -0.10 7.65
C ILE A 35 -0.60 -0.09 6.84
N HIS A 36 -1.74 -0.31 7.49
CA HIS A 36 -3.04 -0.29 6.81
C HIS A 36 -3.29 1.05 6.11
N VAL A 37 -2.99 2.18 6.75
CA VAL A 37 -3.13 3.50 6.14
C VAL A 37 -2.15 3.72 4.99
N TYR A 38 -0.92 3.19 5.07
CA TYR A 38 0.04 3.27 3.99
C TYR A 38 -0.43 2.47 2.75
N GLU A 39 -0.85 1.22 2.94
CA GLU A 39 -1.36 0.35 1.88
C GLU A 39 -2.63 0.93 1.24
N GLU A 40 -3.55 1.43 2.06
CA GLU A 40 -4.80 2.01 1.56
C GLU A 40 -4.58 3.25 0.69
N ARG A 41 -3.51 4.02 0.95
CA ARG A 41 -3.12 5.16 0.12
C ARG A 41 -2.42 4.74 -1.17
N ALA A 42 -1.75 3.59 -1.19
CA ALA A 42 -1.11 3.04 -2.39
C ALA A 42 -2.13 2.49 -3.40
N HIS A 43 -3.37 2.22 -2.96
CA HIS A 43 -4.43 1.76 -3.85
C HIS A 43 -4.87 2.83 -4.86
N VAL A 44 -4.72 2.53 -6.16
CA VAL A 44 -5.05 3.45 -7.26
C VAL A 44 -6.57 3.63 -7.44
N GLY A 45 -7.38 2.65 -7.07
CA GLY A 45 -8.84 2.81 -7.00
C GLY A 45 -9.56 3.02 -8.35
N LEU A 46 -8.97 2.67 -9.50
CA LEU A 46 -9.50 2.97 -10.84
C LEU A 46 -10.63 2.06 -11.35
N ARG A 47 -11.21 1.24 -10.48
CA ARG A 47 -12.28 0.31 -10.86
C ARG A 47 -13.58 1.08 -11.19
N LYS A 48 -14.15 0.84 -12.37
CA LYS A 48 -15.42 1.45 -12.81
C LYS A 48 -16.27 0.46 -13.60
N THR A 49 -17.56 0.38 -13.28
CA THR A 49 -18.58 -0.23 -14.16
C THR A 49 -19.46 0.82 -14.81
N LYS A 50 -20.06 0.47 -15.96
CA LYS A 50 -21.03 1.34 -16.64
C LYS A 50 -22.41 1.19 -16.00
N THR A 51 -22.96 2.31 -15.57
CA THR A 51 -24.34 2.43 -15.09
C THR A 51 -25.34 2.45 -16.25
N ARG A 52 -26.64 2.32 -15.97
CA ARG A 52 -27.69 2.33 -17.01
C ARG A 52 -27.70 3.59 -17.89
N SER A 53 -27.14 4.70 -17.43
CA SER A 53 -27.02 5.95 -18.20
C SER A 53 -25.83 5.91 -19.17
N GLU A 54 -24.75 5.21 -18.80
CA GLU A 54 -23.49 5.15 -19.56
C GLU A 54 -23.46 4.00 -20.58
N VAL A 55 -24.33 3.00 -20.43
CA VAL A 55 -24.42 1.88 -21.38
C VAL A 55 -25.06 2.35 -22.69
N ASN A 56 -24.37 2.11 -23.81
CA ASN A 56 -24.88 2.40 -25.14
C ASN A 56 -25.93 1.35 -25.57
N ARG A 57 -27.19 1.63 -25.25
CA ARG A 57 -28.35 0.82 -25.68
C ARG A 57 -29.59 1.67 -25.89
N THR A 58 -30.71 1.07 -26.29
CA THR A 58 -31.96 1.78 -26.51
C THR A 58 -32.55 2.35 -25.21
N SER A 59 -32.67 3.69 -25.14
CA SER A 59 -33.41 4.40 -24.09
C SER A 59 -34.91 4.48 -24.36
N LYS A 60 -35.32 4.31 -25.64
CA LYS A 60 -36.73 4.21 -26.05
C LYS A 60 -37.42 3.06 -25.35
N LYS A 61 -38.70 3.27 -25.02
CA LYS A 61 -39.60 2.24 -24.51
C LYS A 61 -39.67 1.06 -25.49
N LEU A 62 -39.50 -0.16 -25.00
CA LEU A 62 -39.43 -1.36 -25.85
C LEU A 62 -40.73 -1.62 -26.61
N TYR A 63 -41.87 -1.40 -25.96
CA TYR A 63 -43.21 -1.64 -26.51
C TYR A 63 -44.27 -0.83 -25.76
N LYS A 64 -45.53 -0.89 -26.23
CA LYS A 64 -46.68 -0.15 -25.66
C LYS A 64 -46.87 -0.49 -24.17
N GLN A 65 -47.40 0.44 -23.38
CA GLN A 65 -47.57 0.25 -21.92
C GLN A 65 -48.57 -0.85 -21.56
N LYS A 66 -49.53 -1.13 -22.46
CA LYS A 66 -50.58 -2.16 -22.34
C LYS A 66 -50.80 -2.82 -23.71
N GLY A 67 -51.47 -3.98 -23.72
CA GLY A 67 -51.87 -4.69 -24.94
C GLY A 67 -50.82 -5.61 -25.56
N THR A 68 -49.71 -5.87 -24.85
CA THR A 68 -48.58 -6.68 -25.35
C THR A 68 -48.44 -8.05 -24.70
N GLY A 69 -49.27 -8.39 -23.70
CA GLY A 69 -49.21 -9.67 -22.96
C GLY A 69 -48.00 -9.87 -22.04
N GLY A 70 -46.88 -9.19 -22.29
CA GLY A 70 -45.66 -9.25 -21.46
C GLY A 70 -45.63 -8.27 -20.27
N ALA A 71 -44.57 -8.41 -19.43
CA ALA A 71 -44.26 -7.50 -18.34
C ALA A 71 -44.05 -6.06 -18.82
N ARG A 72 -44.08 -5.06 -17.93
CA ARG A 72 -43.87 -3.66 -18.33
C ARG A 72 -42.39 -3.30 -18.30
N HIS A 73 -41.85 -2.82 -19.43
CA HIS A 73 -40.46 -2.38 -19.51
C HIS A 73 -40.31 -0.95 -20.05
N GLY A 74 -39.35 -0.23 -19.47
CA GLY A 74 -39.06 1.18 -19.79
C GLY A 74 -37.90 1.37 -20.76
N SER A 75 -36.82 0.61 -20.62
CA SER A 75 -35.63 0.71 -21.47
C SER A 75 -34.83 -0.59 -21.42
N ARG A 76 -34.10 -0.89 -22.51
CA ARG A 76 -33.26 -2.09 -22.61
C ARG A 76 -31.92 -1.92 -21.86
N ARG A 77 -31.63 -0.71 -21.36
CA ARG A 77 -30.48 -0.40 -20.48
C ARG A 77 -30.70 -0.84 -19.03
N ALA A 78 -31.91 -1.26 -18.65
CA ALA A 78 -32.20 -1.65 -17.28
C ALA A 78 -31.32 -2.84 -16.85
N PRO A 79 -30.87 -2.89 -15.57
CA PRO A 79 -29.95 -3.92 -15.07
C PRO A 79 -30.47 -5.36 -15.20
N ILE A 80 -31.79 -5.53 -15.20
CA ILE A 80 -32.44 -6.85 -15.33
C ILE A 80 -32.22 -7.51 -16.70
N PHE A 81 -31.82 -6.75 -17.72
CA PHE A 81 -31.58 -7.28 -19.05
C PHE A 81 -30.11 -7.65 -19.24
N VAL A 82 -29.85 -8.74 -19.98
CA VAL A 82 -28.50 -9.11 -20.44
C VAL A 82 -27.91 -7.96 -21.26
N GLY A 83 -26.74 -7.44 -20.87
CA GLY A 83 -26.12 -6.26 -21.47
C GLY A 83 -26.74 -4.91 -21.05
N GLY A 84 -27.55 -4.90 -19.99
CA GLY A 84 -27.97 -3.70 -19.28
C GLY A 84 -26.85 -3.10 -18.41
N GLY A 85 -27.11 -1.95 -17.79
CA GLY A 85 -26.16 -1.33 -16.87
C GLY A 85 -26.03 -2.09 -15.55
N VAL A 86 -24.85 -2.05 -14.94
CA VAL A 86 -24.61 -2.68 -13.64
C VAL A 86 -25.15 -1.79 -12.52
N ALA A 87 -26.03 -2.33 -11.67
CA ALA A 87 -26.50 -1.66 -10.46
C ALA A 87 -25.44 -1.79 -9.36
N LEU A 88 -25.16 -0.70 -8.63
CA LEU A 88 -24.24 -0.66 -7.48
C LEU A 88 -22.86 -1.30 -7.74
N GLY A 89 -22.36 -1.23 -8.98
CA GLY A 89 -21.04 -1.74 -9.30
C GLY A 89 -19.92 -0.84 -8.77
N PRO A 90 -18.66 -1.32 -8.80
CA PRO A 90 -17.52 -0.58 -8.30
C PRO A 90 -17.38 0.76 -9.03
N ARG A 91 -17.16 1.82 -8.24
CA ARG A 91 -16.85 3.16 -8.73
C ARG A 91 -15.43 3.57 -8.33
N PRO A 92 -14.81 4.47 -9.11
CA PRO A 92 -13.54 5.05 -8.73
C PRO A 92 -13.70 5.80 -7.41
N ILE A 93 -12.89 5.43 -6.42
CA ILE A 93 -12.90 6.05 -5.10
C ILE A 93 -11.47 6.38 -4.75
N ARG A 94 -11.22 7.63 -4.38
CA ARG A 94 -9.95 8.04 -3.80
C ARG A 94 -9.96 7.66 -2.33
N ARG A 95 -9.17 6.65 -1.95
CA ARG A 95 -8.99 6.28 -0.54
C ARG A 95 -7.95 7.20 0.08
N VAL A 96 -8.38 8.09 0.97
CA VAL A 96 -7.48 9.01 1.69
C VAL A 96 -7.67 8.78 3.18
N LEU A 97 -6.93 7.80 3.71
CA LEU A 97 -6.77 7.66 5.14
C LEU A 97 -5.59 8.53 5.60
N ASN A 98 -5.80 9.26 6.70
CA ASN A 98 -4.80 10.13 7.28
C ASN A 98 -4.53 9.74 8.73
N LEU A 99 -3.24 9.67 9.09
CA LEU A 99 -2.77 9.63 10.47
C LEU A 99 -2.20 11.02 10.84
N PRO A 100 -2.38 11.47 12.09
CA PRO A 100 -1.63 12.59 12.65
C PRO A 100 -0.11 12.38 12.55
N ASN A 101 0.65 13.48 12.40
CA ASN A 101 2.09 13.41 12.16
C ASN A 101 2.87 12.83 13.35
N ASP A 102 2.43 13.12 14.58
CA ASP A 102 3.06 12.58 15.79
C ASP A 102 2.91 11.06 15.85
N ILE A 103 1.74 10.55 15.46
CA ILE A 103 1.45 9.12 15.43
C ILE A 103 2.29 8.43 14.36
N LYS A 104 2.46 9.04 13.18
CA LYS A 104 3.38 8.51 12.14
C LYS A 104 4.81 8.43 12.64
N SER A 105 5.27 9.47 13.34
CA SER A 105 6.63 9.53 13.88
C SER A 105 6.84 8.44 14.93
N LYS A 106 5.88 8.25 15.85
CA LYS A 106 5.89 7.15 16.82
C LYS A 106 5.89 5.78 16.15
N ALA A 107 5.06 5.56 15.14
CA ALA A 107 5.02 4.29 14.41
C ALA A 107 6.35 3.96 13.73
N ARG A 108 7.05 4.97 13.17
CA ARG A 108 8.41 4.78 12.62
C ARG A 108 9.40 4.38 13.70
N ILE A 109 9.39 5.07 14.84
CA ILE A 109 10.27 4.74 15.98
C ILE A 109 10.04 3.31 16.45
N PHE A 110 8.78 2.86 16.57
CA PHE A 110 8.46 1.49 16.94
C PHE A 110 8.94 0.46 15.91
N ALA A 111 8.84 0.76 14.61
CA ALA A 111 9.36 -0.12 13.56
C ALA A 111 10.88 -0.30 13.68
N PHE A 112 11.61 0.79 13.93
CA PHE A 112 13.05 0.74 14.14
C PHE A 112 13.44 0.05 15.45
N ALA A 113 12.71 0.30 16.54
CA ALA A 113 12.92 -0.39 17.82
C ALA A 113 12.81 -1.91 17.66
N MET A 114 11.74 -2.39 16.99
CA MET A 114 11.55 -3.81 16.70
C MET A 114 12.71 -4.41 15.88
N LYS A 115 13.18 -3.69 14.85
CA LYS A 115 14.32 -4.15 14.04
C LYS A 115 15.66 -4.10 14.79
N ALA A 116 15.80 -3.17 15.74
CA ALA A 116 16.97 -3.06 16.59
C ALA A 116 17.02 -4.23 17.60
N GLU A 117 15.89 -4.59 18.20
CA GLU A 117 15.76 -5.78 19.07
C GLU A 117 16.11 -7.07 18.32
N GLU A 118 15.65 -7.19 17.06
CA GLU A 118 15.99 -8.31 16.16
C GLU A 118 17.45 -8.29 15.66
N LYS A 119 18.26 -7.28 16.01
CA LYS A 119 19.64 -7.06 15.53
C LYS A 119 19.76 -7.00 14.01
N GLN A 120 18.71 -6.57 13.32
CA GLN A 120 18.67 -6.45 11.84
C GLN A 120 19.16 -5.11 11.32
N ILE A 121 19.51 -4.18 12.21
CA ILE A 121 20.02 -2.86 11.82
C ILE A 121 21.54 -2.90 11.81
N VAL A 122 22.11 -2.48 10.68
CA VAL A 122 23.55 -2.43 10.45
C VAL A 122 23.91 -1.06 9.88
N PHE A 123 24.99 -0.47 10.37
CA PHE A 123 25.52 0.77 9.80
C PHE A 123 26.63 0.46 8.81
N VAL A 124 26.59 1.07 7.63
CA VAL A 124 27.64 0.93 6.61
C VAL A 124 28.20 2.29 6.29
N SER A 125 29.51 2.46 6.47
CA SER A 125 30.21 3.70 6.14
C SER A 125 30.65 3.71 4.67
N GLY A 126 30.50 4.85 3.99
CA GLY A 126 31.09 5.06 2.65
C GLY A 126 30.30 4.52 1.45
N VAL A 127 29.00 4.23 1.61
CA VAL A 127 28.12 3.74 0.53
C VAL A 127 28.14 4.65 -0.71
N ALA A 128 28.34 5.96 -0.55
CA ALA A 128 28.38 6.92 -1.65
C ALA A 128 29.53 6.73 -2.65
N LYS A 129 30.55 5.91 -2.33
CA LYS A 129 31.69 5.62 -3.22
C LYS A 129 31.47 4.37 -4.10
N LEU A 130 30.27 3.78 -4.08
CA LEU A 130 29.95 2.59 -4.86
C LEU A 130 29.39 2.97 -6.22
N ASP A 131 30.24 2.87 -7.25
CA ASP A 131 29.86 3.21 -8.63
C ASP A 131 29.36 2.00 -9.45
N LYS A 132 29.57 0.77 -8.96
CA LYS A 132 29.26 -0.48 -9.67
C LYS A 132 28.26 -1.34 -8.89
N THR A 133 27.22 -1.81 -9.57
CA THR A 133 26.19 -2.71 -9.00
C THR A 133 26.77 -4.03 -8.49
N LYS A 134 27.79 -4.56 -9.17
CA LYS A 134 28.49 -5.78 -8.72
C LYS A 134 29.16 -5.62 -7.35
N ALA A 135 29.77 -4.46 -7.10
CA ALA A 135 30.39 -4.17 -5.79
C ALA A 135 29.34 -4.03 -4.69
N ALA A 136 28.15 -3.50 -5.01
CA ALA A 136 27.03 -3.46 -4.07
C ALA A 136 26.49 -4.86 -3.75
N GLU A 137 26.42 -5.76 -4.75
CA GLU A 137 26.00 -7.15 -4.54
C GLU A 137 26.97 -7.91 -3.60
N GLU A 138 28.28 -7.72 -3.79
CA GLU A 138 29.32 -8.30 -2.93
C GLU A 138 29.19 -7.81 -1.47
N LEU A 139 28.91 -6.52 -1.28
CA LEU A 139 28.66 -5.93 0.04
C LEU A 139 27.41 -6.51 0.70
N VAL A 140 26.29 -6.60 -0.04
CA VAL A 140 25.03 -7.17 0.49
C VAL A 140 25.21 -8.64 0.90
N LYS A 141 25.96 -9.44 0.11
CA LYS A 141 26.29 -10.83 0.46
C LYS A 141 27.16 -10.94 1.71
N ALA A 142 28.08 -9.99 1.91
CA ALA A 142 28.91 -9.94 3.10
C ALA A 142 28.09 -9.61 4.36
N LEU A 143 27.06 -8.77 4.23
CA LEU A 143 26.18 -8.38 5.33
C LEU A 143 25.14 -9.44 5.71
N THR A 144 24.60 -10.21 4.74
CA THR A 144 23.59 -11.25 5.03
C THR A 144 24.17 -12.52 5.64
N LYS A 145 25.49 -12.73 5.53
CA LYS A 145 26.21 -13.85 6.16
C LYS A 145 26.68 -13.58 7.59
N ALA A 146 26.61 -12.33 8.05
CA ALA A 146 27.07 -11.88 9.37
C ALA A 146 25.91 -11.83 10.37
#